data_AF-A0A150WD35-F1
#
_entry.id   AF-A0A150WD35-F1
#
_cell.length_a   1.000
_cell.length_b   1.000
_cell.length_c   1.000
_cell.angle_alpha   90.00
_cell.angle_beta   90.00
_cell.angle_gamma   90.00
#
_symmetry.space_group_name_H-M   'P 1'
#
loop_
_entity.id
_entity.type
_entity.pdbx_description
1 polymer ?
#
loop_
_entity_poly.entity_id
_entity_poly.type
_entity_poly.pdbx_seq_one_letter_code
_entity_poly.pdbx_strand_id
1 'polypeptide(L)'
;MKTSVILSALFVSSALLTTACTPRDVSVTDKNTRAKIQAQNARKSGKPGASGGEFRIGGYSGVAVLADKAIEVLDVVRLATSEDKTIKSQYKVSERVALKDGEGYTVTLNAANDLISYDVAGVEYKSTLNKKWNVTVKTAENKIQSLTATVANSKTVIDKEKGVTFLNVFENDMKLTLTAIEGSDSYQASLVSKGTVNGRLNKAANTGSMETVLSFEVDAAGLESGKASITKFDGKFVFTKKDEERANTSTAKGELNITLDPFCSTAEGKLVLGGSKPKNMILTKTEIVVEGTKFKAATATCGESPTVDFSRLFIW
;
A
#
# COMPACT_ATOMS: atom_id res chain seq x y z
N MET A 1 -69.92 5.05 43.97
CA MET A 1 -70.64 5.38 42.72
C MET A 1 -69.78 6.28 41.85
N LYS A 2 -69.25 5.73 40.74
CA LYS A 2 -69.02 6.34 39.41
C LYS A 2 -68.09 5.40 38.62
N THR A 3 -68.74 4.51 37.87
CA THR A 3 -68.48 4.08 36.48
C THR A 3 -67.61 5.04 35.64
N SER A 4 -66.82 4.72 34.61
CA SER A 4 -66.34 3.50 33.92
C SER A 4 -65.31 3.94 32.85
N VAL A 5 -64.50 2.99 32.32
CA VAL A 5 -63.84 2.96 30.98
C VAL A 5 -62.71 4.00 30.75
N ILE A 6 -61.45 3.61 30.50
CA ILE A 6 -60.92 3.19 29.19
C ILE A 6 -59.86 2.07 29.35
N LEU A 7 -60.21 0.89 28.82
CA LEU A 7 -59.26 -0.11 28.32
C LEU A 7 -58.76 0.38 26.95
N SER A 8 -57.45 0.54 26.76
CA SER A 8 -56.71 0.40 25.48
C SER A 8 -55.24 0.77 25.68
N ALA A 9 -54.47 -0.10 26.32
CA ALA A 9 -53.03 -0.19 26.10
C ALA A 9 -52.61 -1.62 26.45
N LEU A 10 -52.99 -2.52 25.54
CA LEU A 10 -52.50 -3.89 25.46
C LEU A 10 -50.97 -3.92 25.62
N PHE A 11 -50.49 -4.79 26.51
CA PHE A 11 -49.41 -5.74 26.24
C PHE A 11 -48.35 -5.31 25.20
N VAL A 12 -47.44 -4.41 25.58
CA VAL A 12 -46.04 -4.44 25.11
C VAL A 12 -45.15 -3.82 26.21
N SER A 13 -44.98 -4.51 27.33
CA SER A 13 -43.95 -4.14 28.32
C SER A 13 -42.94 -5.28 28.53
N SER A 14 -42.69 -6.04 27.47
CA SER A 14 -41.76 -7.18 27.48
C SER A 14 -41.05 -7.31 26.13
N ALA A 15 -40.49 -6.21 25.60
CA ALA A 15 -39.53 -6.23 24.48
C ALA A 15 -38.88 -4.85 24.25
N LEU A 16 -38.16 -4.31 25.23
CA LEU A 16 -37.16 -3.25 24.97
C LEU A 16 -35.84 -3.57 25.69
N LEU A 17 -35.45 -4.85 25.61
CA LEU A 17 -34.05 -5.27 25.57
C LEU A 17 -33.69 -5.44 24.09
N THR A 18 -33.48 -4.33 23.40
CA THR A 18 -32.71 -4.32 22.15
C THR A 18 -31.62 -3.28 22.32
N THR A 19 -30.43 -3.79 22.57
CA THR A 19 -29.13 -3.19 22.24
C THR A 19 -29.27 -1.98 21.33
N ALA A 20 -29.00 -0.79 21.87
CA ALA A 20 -28.71 0.36 21.04
C ALA A 20 -27.43 0.06 20.26
N CYS A 21 -27.58 -0.55 19.08
CA CYS A 21 -26.54 -0.61 18.07
C CYS A 21 -26.24 0.84 17.68
N THR A 22 -25.25 1.44 18.35
CA THR A 22 -24.59 2.62 17.82
C THR A 22 -24.08 2.26 16.43
N PRO A 23 -24.36 3.04 15.36
CA PRO A 23 -23.66 2.89 14.10
C PRO A 23 -22.26 3.44 14.31
N ARG A 24 -21.46 2.61 14.97
CA ARG A 24 -20.01 2.68 15.06
C ARG A 24 -19.50 1.79 13.93
N ASP A 25 -18.42 2.22 13.31
CA ASP A 25 -17.47 1.28 12.70
C ASP A 25 -17.96 0.57 11.42
N VAL A 26 -18.08 1.30 10.30
CA VAL A 26 -18.18 0.68 8.97
C VAL A 26 -17.17 1.32 8.03
N SER A 27 -16.43 0.48 7.27
CA SER A 27 -15.55 0.93 6.19
C SER A 27 -16.32 1.81 5.20
N VAL A 28 -15.69 2.88 4.71
CA VAL A 28 -16.32 3.80 3.75
C VAL A 28 -16.18 3.21 2.34
N THR A 29 -16.97 2.18 2.05
CA THR A 29 -17.04 1.56 0.73
C THR A 29 -18.16 2.16 -0.14
N ASP A 30 -19.23 2.70 0.44
CA ASP A 30 -20.35 3.30 -0.32
C ASP A 30 -20.64 4.79 0.00
N LYS A 31 -21.27 5.48 -0.97
CA LYS A 31 -21.57 6.92 -0.96
C LYS A 31 -22.61 7.32 0.09
N ASN A 32 -23.54 6.44 0.44
CA ASN A 32 -24.59 6.70 1.44
C ASN A 32 -24.04 6.63 2.86
N THR A 33 -23.13 5.69 3.13
CA THR A 33 -22.42 5.61 4.41
C THR A 33 -21.55 6.84 4.65
N ARG A 34 -20.87 7.36 3.61
CA ARG A 34 -20.11 8.62 3.67
C ARG A 34 -20.99 9.82 4.02
N ALA A 35 -22.16 9.96 3.38
CA ALA A 35 -23.09 11.05 3.64
C ALA A 35 -23.68 11.01 5.06
N LYS A 36 -23.97 9.81 5.59
CA LYS A 36 -24.44 9.63 6.97
C LYS A 36 -23.39 9.99 8.02
N ILE A 37 -22.12 9.62 7.80
CA ILE A 37 -21.01 9.97 8.70
C ILE A 37 -20.77 11.48 8.69
N GLN A 38 -20.78 12.13 7.51
CA GLN A 38 -20.64 13.58 7.39
C GLN A 38 -21.80 14.32 8.09
N ALA A 39 -23.03 13.86 7.91
CA ALA A 39 -24.21 14.43 8.58
C ALA A 39 -24.18 14.25 10.11
N GLN A 40 -23.62 13.14 10.62
CA GLN A 40 -23.46 12.94 12.07
C GLN A 40 -22.35 13.78 12.68
N ASN A 41 -21.23 13.95 11.98
CA ASN A 41 -20.13 14.80 12.44
C ASN A 41 -20.53 16.28 12.45
N ALA A 42 -21.38 16.72 11.52
CA ALA A 42 -21.97 18.06 11.53
C ALA A 42 -22.92 18.29 12.73
N ARG A 43 -23.54 17.24 13.27
CA ARG A 43 -24.46 17.31 14.42
C ARG A 43 -23.77 17.25 15.78
N LYS A 44 -22.52 16.76 15.86
CA LYS A 44 -21.71 16.77 17.09
C LYS A 44 -20.78 17.99 17.08
N SER A 45 -21.36 19.18 17.18
CA SER A 45 -20.65 20.47 17.33
C SER A 45 -20.02 20.65 18.72
N GLY A 46 -19.44 19.60 19.30
CA GLY A 46 -18.45 19.73 20.35
C GLY A 46 -17.08 19.71 19.70
N LYS A 47 -16.28 20.78 19.87
CA LYS A 47 -14.86 20.77 19.47
C LYS A 47 -14.23 19.47 19.98
N PRO A 48 -13.68 18.60 19.12
CA PRO A 48 -12.89 17.47 19.59
C PRO A 48 -11.79 18.04 20.48
N GLY A 49 -11.73 17.61 21.74
CA GLY A 49 -10.63 17.98 22.62
C GLY A 49 -9.31 17.64 21.92
N ALA A 50 -8.48 18.66 21.70
CA ALA A 50 -7.20 18.58 21.02
C ALA A 50 -6.13 17.90 21.88
N SER A 51 -6.37 16.65 22.28
CA SER A 51 -5.39 15.81 22.98
C SER A 51 -5.31 14.39 22.42
N GLY A 52 -5.67 14.21 21.14
CA GLY A 52 -5.36 13.00 20.39
C GLY A 52 -4.00 13.16 19.71
N GLY A 53 -3.06 12.24 19.97
CA GLY A 53 -1.71 12.26 19.40
C GLY A 53 -1.70 12.48 17.88
N GLU A 54 -0.76 13.28 17.40
CA GLU A 54 -0.65 13.68 16.00
C GLU A 54 -0.35 12.46 15.12
N PHE A 55 -1.19 12.17 14.10
CA PHE A 55 -0.84 11.18 13.09
C PHE A 55 0.34 11.73 12.27
N ARG A 56 1.50 11.10 12.43
CA ARG A 56 2.72 11.41 11.70
C ARG A 56 3.17 10.13 11.02
N ILE A 57 3.39 10.20 9.70
CA ILE A 57 4.13 9.15 9.03
C ILE A 57 5.59 9.35 9.42
N GLY A 58 6.18 8.40 10.15
CA GLY A 58 7.59 8.45 10.54
C GLY A 58 8.52 8.31 9.34
N GLY A 59 9.71 8.90 9.42
CA GLY A 59 10.71 8.81 8.34
C GLY A 59 11.14 7.36 8.05
N TYR A 60 11.20 6.52 9.08
CA TYR A 60 11.54 5.10 8.94
C TYR A 60 10.42 4.31 8.27
N SER A 61 9.16 4.61 8.58
CA SER A 61 7.99 3.98 7.96
C SER A 61 7.89 4.29 6.47
N GLY A 62 8.24 5.52 6.08
CA GLY A 62 8.36 5.90 4.66
C GLY A 62 9.42 5.05 3.93
N VAL A 63 10.57 4.79 4.55
CA VAL A 63 11.60 3.93 3.94
C VAL A 63 11.19 2.46 3.89
N ALA A 64 10.49 1.95 4.90
CA ALA A 64 10.00 0.58 4.87
C ALA A 64 9.05 0.35 3.66
N VAL A 65 8.20 1.34 3.34
CA VAL A 65 7.35 1.31 2.14
C VAL A 65 8.17 1.37 0.84
N LEU A 66 9.34 2.03 0.82
CA LEU A 66 10.19 2.06 -0.37
C LEU A 66 10.70 0.65 -0.76
N ALA A 67 11.00 -0.21 0.21
CA ALA A 67 11.38 -1.59 -0.07
C ALA A 67 10.21 -2.40 -0.65
N ASP A 68 9.01 -2.25 -0.09
CA ASP A 68 7.80 -2.87 -0.63
C ASP A 68 7.47 -2.35 -2.04
N LYS A 69 7.75 -1.08 -2.33
CA LYS A 69 7.60 -0.51 -3.69
C LYS A 69 8.61 -1.09 -4.68
N ALA A 70 9.81 -1.44 -4.24
CA ALA A 70 10.75 -2.18 -5.07
C ALA A 70 10.22 -3.58 -5.42
N ILE A 71 9.61 -4.27 -4.44
CA ILE A 71 8.90 -5.54 -4.68
C ILE A 71 7.80 -5.35 -5.73
N GLU A 72 6.94 -4.32 -5.59
CA GLU A 72 5.87 -4.04 -6.56
C GLU A 72 6.43 -3.82 -7.98
N VAL A 73 7.54 -3.09 -8.11
CA VAL A 73 8.19 -2.88 -9.42
C VAL A 73 8.60 -4.21 -10.04
N LEU A 74 9.31 -5.06 -9.30
CA LEU A 74 9.79 -6.33 -9.82
C LEU A 74 8.64 -7.31 -10.11
N ASP A 75 7.60 -7.33 -9.27
CA ASP A 75 6.40 -8.17 -9.47
C ASP A 75 5.67 -7.78 -10.76
N VAL A 76 5.47 -6.47 -10.99
CA VAL A 76 4.87 -5.95 -12.24
C VAL A 76 5.69 -6.32 -13.46
N VAL A 77 7.01 -6.15 -13.41
CA VAL A 77 7.91 -6.52 -14.52
C VAL A 77 7.81 -8.01 -14.79
N ARG A 78 7.93 -8.86 -13.76
CA ARG A 78 7.88 -10.32 -13.89
C ARG A 78 6.54 -10.79 -14.44
N LEU A 79 5.42 -10.29 -13.93
CA LEU A 79 4.08 -10.68 -14.41
C LEU A 79 3.81 -10.22 -15.84
N ALA A 80 4.32 -9.05 -16.23
CA ALA A 80 4.14 -8.55 -17.59
C ALA A 80 4.96 -9.35 -18.62
N THR A 81 6.12 -9.88 -18.21
CA THR A 81 7.13 -10.46 -19.11
C THR A 81 7.20 -11.98 -19.08
N SER A 82 6.76 -12.60 -17.99
CA SER A 82 6.72 -14.06 -17.82
C SER A 82 5.71 -14.71 -18.77
N GLU A 83 6.12 -15.81 -19.40
CA GLU A 83 5.23 -16.70 -20.16
C GLU A 83 4.47 -17.67 -19.25
N ASP A 84 4.92 -17.82 -17.99
CA ASP A 84 4.26 -18.66 -17.00
C ASP A 84 2.98 -17.99 -16.48
N LYS A 85 1.84 -18.47 -16.97
CA LYS A 85 0.50 -18.04 -16.55
C LYS A 85 0.08 -18.59 -15.17
N THR A 86 0.91 -19.42 -14.54
CA THR A 86 0.61 -20.05 -13.24
C THR A 86 1.16 -19.28 -12.05
N ILE A 87 1.92 -18.20 -12.28
CA ILE A 87 2.41 -17.31 -11.23
C ILE A 87 1.20 -16.74 -10.47
N LYS A 88 1.07 -17.17 -9.21
CA LYS A 88 0.07 -16.62 -8.30
C LYS A 88 0.48 -15.21 -7.88
N SER A 89 -0.41 -14.25 -8.06
CA SER A 89 -0.24 -12.86 -7.64
C SER A 89 -1.60 -12.21 -7.35
N GLN A 90 -1.56 -11.03 -6.73
CA GLN A 90 -2.71 -10.13 -6.55
C GLN A 90 -3.23 -9.57 -7.86
N TYR A 91 -2.39 -9.56 -8.90
CA TYR A 91 -2.76 -9.08 -10.22
C TYR A 91 -3.15 -10.23 -11.13
N LYS A 92 -4.29 -10.06 -11.81
CA LYS A 92 -4.67 -10.89 -12.95
C LYS A 92 -4.06 -10.30 -14.23
N VAL A 93 -3.36 -11.13 -14.98
CA VAL A 93 -2.68 -10.74 -16.23
C VAL A 93 -3.65 -10.93 -17.41
N SER A 94 -3.80 -9.91 -18.25
CA SER A 94 -4.57 -10.04 -19.50
C SER A 94 -3.79 -10.79 -20.58
N GLU A 95 -4.43 -11.08 -21.71
CA GLU A 95 -3.70 -11.48 -22.90
C GLU A 95 -2.77 -10.37 -23.37
N ARG A 96 -1.66 -10.79 -24.01
CA ARG A 96 -0.69 -9.89 -24.64
C ARG A 96 -1.21 -9.46 -26.00
N VAL A 97 -1.15 -8.17 -26.30
CA VAL A 97 -1.53 -7.60 -27.59
C VAL A 97 -0.29 -7.05 -28.27
N ALA A 98 0.09 -7.61 -29.42
CA ALA A 98 1.26 -7.19 -30.17
C ALA A 98 1.20 -5.69 -30.54
N LEU A 99 2.36 -5.03 -30.52
CA LEU A 99 2.49 -3.67 -31.02
C LEU A 99 2.42 -3.64 -32.56
N LYS A 100 2.02 -2.50 -33.11
CA LYS A 100 1.85 -2.33 -34.58
C LYS A 100 3.15 -2.44 -35.37
N ASP A 101 4.28 -2.14 -34.73
CA ASP A 101 5.64 -2.26 -35.28
C ASP A 101 6.20 -3.69 -35.15
N GLY A 102 5.52 -4.60 -34.44
CA GLY A 102 5.93 -6.00 -34.27
C GLY A 102 7.02 -6.23 -33.21
N GLU A 103 7.61 -5.18 -32.65
CA GLU A 103 8.75 -5.24 -31.72
C GLU A 103 8.32 -5.11 -30.25
N GLY A 104 7.27 -5.85 -29.86
CA GLY A 104 6.81 -5.90 -28.49
C GLY A 104 5.31 -6.11 -28.35
N TYR A 105 4.81 -5.86 -27.14
CA TYR A 105 3.40 -6.07 -26.81
C TYR A 105 2.93 -5.14 -25.68
N THR A 106 1.62 -5.08 -25.53
CA THR A 106 0.95 -4.49 -24.37
C THR A 106 0.27 -5.57 -23.55
N VAL A 107 0.20 -5.36 -22.25
CA VAL A 107 -0.50 -6.24 -21.30
C VAL A 107 -1.09 -5.41 -20.17
N THR A 108 -2.23 -5.84 -19.64
CA THR A 108 -2.87 -5.23 -18.47
C THR A 108 -2.70 -6.15 -17.27
N LEU A 109 -2.27 -5.59 -16.13
CA LEU A 109 -2.30 -6.28 -14.84
C LEU A 109 -3.38 -5.63 -13.97
N ASN A 110 -4.33 -6.42 -13.49
CA ASN A 110 -5.50 -5.88 -12.79
C ASN A 110 -5.75 -6.59 -11.46
N ALA A 111 -5.75 -5.82 -10.38
CA ALA A 111 -6.25 -6.20 -9.06
C ALA A 111 -7.57 -5.45 -8.84
N ALA A 112 -8.69 -6.17 -8.84
CA ALA A 112 -10.03 -5.57 -8.76
C ALA A 112 -10.72 -5.93 -7.45
N ASN A 113 -10.57 -5.06 -6.46
CA ASN A 113 -11.08 -5.25 -5.09
C ASN A 113 -10.56 -6.55 -4.46
N ASP A 114 -9.28 -6.84 -4.68
CA ASP A 114 -8.64 -8.01 -4.09
C ASP A 114 -8.50 -7.79 -2.58
N LEU A 115 -9.13 -8.64 -1.78
CA LEU A 115 -9.16 -8.55 -0.33
C LEU A 115 -8.21 -9.57 0.26
N ILE A 116 -7.26 -9.09 1.05
CA ILE A 116 -6.25 -9.88 1.71
C ILE A 116 -6.33 -9.59 3.21
N SER A 117 -6.57 -10.64 4.01
CA SER A 117 -6.43 -10.56 5.46
C SER A 117 -5.07 -11.12 5.83
N TYR A 118 -4.31 -10.41 6.66
CA TYR A 118 -2.94 -10.79 7.00
C TYR A 118 -2.58 -10.37 8.42
N ASP A 119 -1.67 -11.12 9.03
CA ASP A 119 -1.19 -10.87 10.38
C ASP A 119 0.21 -10.25 10.36
N VAL A 120 0.40 -9.19 11.15
CA VAL A 120 1.71 -8.63 11.48
C VAL A 120 1.89 -8.68 12.99
N ALA A 121 2.68 -9.64 13.47
CA ALA A 121 3.00 -9.84 14.89
C ALA A 121 1.76 -9.96 15.81
N GLY A 122 0.78 -10.77 15.42
CA GLY A 122 -0.45 -11.01 16.20
C GLY A 122 -1.51 -9.92 16.03
N VAL A 123 -1.34 -9.03 15.06
CA VAL A 123 -2.30 -7.99 14.71
C VAL A 123 -2.82 -8.23 13.30
N GLU A 124 -4.12 -8.48 13.19
CA GLU A 124 -4.82 -8.65 11.93
C GLU A 124 -5.08 -7.31 11.21
N TYR A 125 -4.75 -7.30 9.92
CA TYR A 125 -5.05 -6.24 8.97
C TYR A 125 -5.83 -6.80 7.79
N LYS A 126 -6.68 -5.96 7.20
CA LYS A 126 -7.41 -6.24 5.96
C LYS A 126 -7.01 -5.21 4.91
N SER A 127 -6.37 -5.68 3.84
CA SER A 127 -5.99 -4.86 2.68
C SER A 127 -6.95 -5.11 1.53
N THR A 128 -7.56 -4.06 0.98
CA THR A 128 -8.30 -4.13 -0.28
C THR A 128 -7.57 -3.33 -1.35
N LEU A 129 -7.18 -3.99 -2.44
CA LEU A 129 -6.47 -3.37 -3.56
C LEU A 129 -7.38 -3.21 -4.78
N ASN A 130 -7.43 -1.99 -5.31
CA ASN A 130 -7.93 -1.70 -6.64
C ASN A 130 -6.83 -0.99 -7.44
N LYS A 131 -6.25 -1.68 -8.42
CA LYS A 131 -5.11 -1.20 -9.20
C LYS A 131 -5.09 -1.84 -10.57
N LYS A 132 -4.94 -1.01 -11.61
CA LYS A 132 -4.79 -1.45 -13.00
C LYS A 132 -3.51 -0.87 -13.58
N TRP A 133 -2.54 -1.73 -13.86
CA TRP A 133 -1.36 -1.40 -14.64
C TRP A 133 -1.65 -1.59 -16.12
N ASN A 134 -1.36 -0.58 -16.92
CA ASN A 134 -1.27 -0.70 -18.37
C ASN A 134 0.22 -0.74 -18.72
N VAL A 135 0.68 -1.88 -19.22
CA VAL A 135 2.11 -2.15 -19.45
C VAL A 135 2.36 -2.25 -20.95
N THR A 136 3.41 -1.58 -21.40
CA THR A 136 3.98 -1.72 -22.75
C THR A 136 5.39 -2.25 -22.61
N VAL A 137 5.67 -3.37 -23.28
CA VAL A 137 6.98 -4.01 -23.34
C VAL A 137 7.49 -3.90 -24.76
N LYS A 138 8.70 -3.36 -24.93
CA LYS A 138 9.44 -3.38 -26.19
C LYS A 138 10.54 -4.43 -26.12
N THR A 139 10.67 -5.19 -27.18
CA THR A 139 11.61 -6.30 -27.27
C THR A 139 12.43 -6.22 -28.54
N ALA A 140 13.71 -6.59 -28.46
CA ALA A 140 14.55 -6.81 -29.63
C ALA A 140 15.35 -8.09 -29.40
N GLU A 141 15.48 -8.95 -30.42
CA GLU A 141 16.19 -10.23 -30.34
C GLU A 141 15.72 -11.11 -29.15
N ASN A 142 14.40 -11.13 -28.90
CA ASN A 142 13.78 -11.82 -27.77
C ASN A 142 14.21 -11.36 -26.37
N LYS A 143 14.91 -10.23 -26.26
CA LYS A 143 15.25 -9.58 -24.98
C LYS A 143 14.38 -8.35 -24.76
N ILE A 144 14.06 -8.07 -23.50
CA ILE A 144 13.39 -6.81 -23.12
C ILE A 144 14.37 -5.66 -23.37
N GLN A 145 13.95 -4.66 -24.13
CA GLN A 145 14.69 -3.41 -24.35
C GLN A 145 14.20 -2.33 -23.41
N SER A 146 12.88 -2.21 -23.30
CA SER A 146 12.25 -1.32 -22.33
C SER A 146 10.87 -1.82 -21.93
N LEU A 147 10.44 -1.41 -20.74
CA LEU A 147 9.08 -1.57 -20.26
C LEU A 147 8.62 -0.22 -19.70
N THR A 148 7.40 0.19 -20.05
CA THR A 148 6.72 1.31 -19.39
C THR A 148 5.39 0.82 -18.87
N ALA A 149 5.10 1.08 -17.60
CA ALA A 149 3.83 0.74 -16.99
C ALA A 149 3.21 1.96 -16.32
N THR A 150 1.90 2.15 -16.49
CA THR A 150 1.18 3.27 -15.90
C THR A 150 -0.05 2.81 -15.12
N VAL A 151 -0.32 3.52 -14.02
CA VAL A 151 -1.55 3.37 -13.22
C VAL A 151 -2.20 4.73 -13.08
N ALA A 152 -3.52 4.74 -13.22
CA ALA A 152 -4.34 5.87 -12.84
C ALA A 152 -5.37 5.42 -11.79
N ASN A 153 -5.64 6.29 -10.81
CA ASN A 153 -6.70 6.12 -9.82
C ASN A 153 -6.65 4.80 -9.04
N SER A 154 -5.46 4.34 -8.64
CA SER A 154 -5.38 3.18 -7.74
C SER A 154 -5.82 3.55 -6.34
N LYS A 155 -6.47 2.60 -5.66
CA LYS A 155 -6.90 2.71 -4.29
C LYS A 155 -6.44 1.46 -3.52
N THR A 156 -5.74 1.68 -2.41
CA THR A 156 -5.50 0.65 -1.39
C THR A 156 -6.17 1.08 -0.09
N VAL A 157 -6.94 0.19 0.52
CA VAL A 157 -7.56 0.40 1.84
C VAL A 157 -6.95 -0.60 2.80
N ILE A 158 -6.43 -0.12 3.93
CA ILE A 158 -5.94 -0.95 5.03
C ILE A 158 -6.81 -0.68 6.26
N ASP A 159 -7.47 -1.70 6.77
CA ASP A 159 -8.22 -1.66 8.03
C ASP A 159 -7.51 -2.52 9.07
N LYS A 160 -7.28 -1.96 10.27
CA LYS A 160 -6.80 -2.73 11.42
C LYS A 160 -8.02 -3.23 12.19
N GLU A 161 -8.14 -4.55 12.36
CA GLU A 161 -9.39 -5.18 12.83
C GLU A 161 -9.86 -4.66 14.21
N LYS A 162 -8.92 -4.28 15.08
CA LYS A 162 -9.20 -3.74 16.42
C LYS A 162 -8.90 -2.25 16.51
N GLY A 163 -9.96 -1.45 16.65
CA GLY A 163 -9.91 0.01 16.87
C GLY A 163 -10.34 0.84 15.66
N VAL A 164 -10.28 2.17 15.79
CA VAL A 164 -10.65 3.10 14.69
C VAL A 164 -9.42 3.47 13.86
N THR A 165 -8.67 2.45 13.41
CA THR A 165 -7.42 2.64 12.67
C THR A 165 -7.56 2.13 11.24
N PHE A 166 -7.41 3.03 10.28
CA PHE A 166 -7.49 2.72 8.87
C PHE A 166 -6.56 3.62 8.05
N LEU A 167 -6.23 3.19 6.83
CA LEU A 167 -5.49 3.97 5.86
C LEU A 167 -6.10 3.77 4.47
N ASN A 168 -6.42 4.87 3.79
CA ASN A 168 -6.75 4.86 2.38
C ASN A 168 -5.62 5.53 1.62
N VAL A 169 -4.96 4.79 0.75
CA VAL A 169 -3.92 5.28 -0.14
C VAL A 169 -4.48 5.37 -1.54
N PHE A 170 -4.46 6.56 -2.13
CA PHE A 170 -4.90 6.82 -3.50
C PHE A 170 -3.68 7.20 -4.32
N GLU A 171 -3.20 6.28 -5.16
CA GLU A 171 -2.09 6.54 -6.10
C GLU A 171 -2.72 6.94 -7.44
N ASN A 172 -2.81 8.26 -7.67
CA ASN A 172 -3.55 8.83 -8.79
C ASN A 172 -2.76 8.79 -10.10
N ASP A 173 -1.44 8.85 -9.99
CA ASP A 173 -0.50 8.82 -11.11
C ASP A 173 0.70 7.98 -10.70
N MET A 174 0.88 6.83 -11.35
CA MET A 174 2.09 6.03 -11.21
C MET A 174 2.69 5.75 -12.58
N LYS A 175 4.01 5.88 -12.67
CA LYS A 175 4.80 5.51 -13.84
C LYS A 175 5.99 4.68 -13.41
N LEU A 176 6.06 3.48 -13.93
CA LEU A 176 7.22 2.59 -13.87
C LEU A 176 7.90 2.57 -15.24
N THR A 177 9.22 2.63 -15.24
CA THR A 177 10.05 2.36 -16.42
C THR A 177 11.14 1.35 -16.08
N LEU A 178 11.43 0.47 -17.03
CA LEU A 178 12.58 -0.43 -17.03
C LEU A 178 13.30 -0.24 -18.36
N THR A 179 14.62 -0.09 -18.35
CA THR A 179 15.43 0.05 -19.57
C THR A 179 16.67 -0.82 -19.46
N ALA A 180 17.00 -1.53 -20.53
CA ALA A 180 18.26 -2.28 -20.60
C ALA A 180 19.46 -1.33 -20.45
N ILE A 181 20.47 -1.75 -19.68
CA ILE A 181 21.72 -1.00 -19.54
C ILE A 181 22.67 -1.45 -20.65
N GLU A 182 23.11 -0.51 -21.50
CA GLU A 182 24.01 -0.82 -22.61
C GLU A 182 25.31 -1.48 -22.12
N GLY A 183 25.67 -2.61 -22.74
CA GLY A 183 26.87 -3.36 -22.36
C GLY A 183 26.76 -4.16 -21.06
N SER A 184 25.55 -4.35 -20.51
CA SER A 184 25.30 -5.10 -19.27
C SER A 184 24.10 -6.05 -19.41
N ASP A 185 24.07 -7.11 -18.59
CA ASP A 185 22.90 -7.99 -18.39
C ASP A 185 22.03 -7.50 -17.22
N SER A 186 21.96 -6.17 -17.05
CA SER A 186 21.16 -5.51 -16.01
C SER A 186 20.19 -4.51 -16.62
N TYR A 187 19.16 -4.19 -15.84
CA TYR A 187 18.15 -3.21 -16.16
C TYR A 187 18.16 -2.07 -15.15
N GLN A 188 17.95 -0.85 -15.63
CA GLN A 188 17.63 0.29 -14.79
C GLN A 188 16.12 0.36 -14.62
N ALA A 189 15.63 0.18 -13.40
CA ALA A 189 14.24 0.39 -13.02
C ALA A 189 14.06 1.76 -12.38
N SER A 190 12.91 2.39 -12.60
CA SER A 190 12.47 3.56 -11.83
C SER A 190 10.96 3.64 -11.72
N LEU A 191 10.47 4.02 -10.54
CA LEU A 191 9.06 4.25 -10.27
C LEU A 191 8.86 5.66 -9.70
N VAL A 192 7.85 6.36 -10.23
CA VAL A 192 7.28 7.57 -9.65
C VAL A 192 5.82 7.27 -9.34
N SER A 193 5.39 7.50 -8.10
CA SER A 193 4.00 7.39 -7.66
C SER A 193 3.59 8.65 -6.92
N LYS A 194 2.47 9.26 -7.32
CA LYS A 194 1.90 10.45 -6.70
C LYS A 194 0.47 10.20 -6.29
N GLY A 195 0.12 10.69 -5.11
CA GLY A 195 -1.15 10.32 -4.52
C GLY A 195 -1.57 11.14 -3.33
N THR A 196 -2.64 10.67 -2.70
CA THR A 196 -3.13 11.17 -1.43
C THR A 196 -3.31 10.03 -0.46
N VAL A 197 -3.14 10.33 0.82
CA VAL A 197 -3.37 9.40 1.91
C VAL A 197 -4.44 10.00 2.79
N ASN A 198 -5.46 9.22 3.14
CA ASN A 198 -6.45 9.55 4.14
C ASN A 198 -6.53 8.42 5.16
N GLY A 199 -6.03 8.68 6.35
CA GLY A 199 -5.96 7.68 7.41
C GLY A 199 -6.46 8.19 8.74
N ARG A 200 -6.74 7.24 9.60
CA ARG A 200 -6.95 7.49 11.02
C ARG A 200 -6.08 6.51 11.79
N LEU A 201 -5.36 7.02 12.78
CA LEU A 201 -4.68 6.21 13.77
C LEU A 201 -5.25 6.58 15.14
N ASN A 202 -5.92 5.64 15.79
CA ASN A 202 -6.63 5.87 17.04
C ASN A 202 -7.68 7.01 16.95
N LYS A 203 -7.36 8.19 17.49
CA LYS A 203 -8.27 9.36 17.53
C LYS A 203 -7.88 10.47 16.54
N ALA A 204 -6.75 10.36 15.85
CA ALA A 204 -6.31 11.37 14.89
C ALA A 204 -6.59 10.92 13.46
N ALA A 205 -7.40 11.70 12.76
CA ALA A 205 -7.62 11.55 11.32
C ALA A 205 -6.76 12.57 10.60
N ASN A 206 -6.09 12.15 9.53
CA ASN A 206 -5.25 13.02 8.73
C ASN A 206 -5.44 12.69 7.25
N THR A 207 -5.35 13.74 6.45
CA THR A 207 -5.25 13.65 5.00
C THR A 207 -3.94 14.32 4.60
N GLY A 208 -3.30 13.85 3.53
CA GLY A 208 -2.09 14.46 3.00
C GLY A 208 -1.81 13.99 1.57
N SER A 209 -0.88 14.67 0.90
CA SER A 209 -0.30 14.18 -0.34
C SER A 209 0.88 13.25 -0.04
N MET A 210 1.11 12.30 -0.94
CA MET A 210 2.30 11.47 -0.95
C MET A 210 2.96 11.48 -2.32
N GLU A 211 4.28 11.38 -2.32
CA GLU A 211 5.09 11.12 -3.50
C GLU A 211 6.14 10.07 -3.16
N THR A 212 6.23 9.04 -4.00
CA THR A 212 7.26 8.01 -3.94
C THR A 212 8.06 8.08 -5.23
N VAL A 213 9.37 8.20 -5.11
CA VAL A 213 10.31 8.09 -6.23
C VAL A 213 11.32 7.03 -5.85
N LEU A 214 11.57 6.08 -6.73
CA LEU A 214 12.65 5.10 -6.54
C LEU A 214 13.31 4.78 -7.87
N SER A 215 14.58 4.43 -7.80
CA SER A 215 15.38 3.95 -8.93
C SER A 215 16.38 2.93 -8.43
N PHE A 216 16.63 1.91 -9.23
CA PHE A 216 17.64 0.90 -8.91
C PHE A 216 18.05 0.11 -10.15
N GLU A 217 19.18 -0.57 -10.05
CA GLU A 217 19.64 -1.55 -11.03
C GLU A 217 19.24 -2.96 -10.57
N VAL A 218 18.86 -3.82 -11.51
CA VAL A 218 18.50 -5.21 -11.25
C VAL A 218 19.04 -6.12 -12.34
N ASP A 219 19.49 -7.31 -11.97
CA ASP A 219 20.01 -8.29 -12.90
C ASP A 219 18.90 -9.01 -13.70
N ALA A 220 19.15 -9.33 -14.97
CA ALA A 220 18.18 -9.96 -15.86
C ALA A 220 17.74 -11.35 -15.36
N ALA A 221 18.70 -12.17 -14.89
CA ALA A 221 18.43 -13.53 -14.42
C ALA A 221 17.53 -13.55 -13.17
N GLY A 222 17.71 -12.57 -12.29
CA GLY A 222 16.94 -12.38 -11.08
C GLY A 222 15.49 -11.94 -11.35
N LEU A 223 15.28 -11.11 -12.39
CA LEU A 223 13.93 -10.76 -12.86
C LEU A 223 13.15 -11.98 -13.32
N GLU A 224 13.77 -12.85 -14.12
CA GLU A 224 13.13 -14.05 -14.67
C GLU A 224 12.83 -15.09 -13.58
N SER A 225 13.81 -15.35 -12.71
CA SER A 225 13.69 -16.34 -11.63
C SER A 225 12.82 -15.87 -10.45
N GLY A 226 12.57 -14.56 -10.34
CA GLY A 226 11.92 -13.97 -9.17
C GLY A 226 12.84 -13.84 -7.94
N LYS A 227 14.16 -14.03 -8.10
CA LYS A 227 15.17 -13.84 -7.04
C LYS A 227 16.17 -12.80 -7.50
N ALA A 228 15.85 -11.54 -7.27
CA ALA A 228 16.55 -10.41 -7.86
C ALA A 228 17.53 -9.77 -6.88
N SER A 229 18.72 -9.43 -7.38
CA SER A 229 19.66 -8.57 -6.66
C SER A 229 19.47 -7.14 -7.13
N ILE A 230 19.06 -6.26 -6.22
CA ILE A 230 18.92 -4.83 -6.45
C ILE A 230 20.18 -4.12 -5.99
N THR A 231 20.84 -3.45 -6.93
CA THR A 231 22.00 -2.59 -6.69
C THR A 231 21.65 -1.13 -6.94
N LYS A 232 22.45 -0.22 -6.37
CA LYS A 232 22.27 1.24 -6.51
C LYS A 232 20.83 1.68 -6.21
N PHE A 233 20.21 1.08 -5.20
CA PHE A 233 18.89 1.53 -4.76
C PHE A 233 18.98 2.99 -4.32
N ASP A 234 18.08 3.82 -4.84
CA ASP A 234 17.89 5.20 -4.44
C ASP A 234 16.39 5.46 -4.37
N GLY A 235 15.89 5.70 -3.17
CA GLY A 235 14.47 5.87 -2.89
C GLY A 235 14.20 7.13 -2.09
N LYS A 236 13.07 7.76 -2.38
CA LYS A 236 12.55 8.95 -1.73
C LYS A 236 11.04 8.80 -1.52
N PHE A 237 10.60 8.94 -0.28
CA PHE A 237 9.20 9.03 0.10
C PHE A 237 8.93 10.40 0.73
N VAL A 238 7.94 11.11 0.22
CA VAL A 238 7.51 12.42 0.71
C VAL A 238 6.06 12.30 1.15
N PHE A 239 5.77 12.78 2.36
CA PHE A 239 4.40 12.97 2.83
C PHE A 239 4.22 14.40 3.30
N THR A 240 3.20 15.07 2.76
CA THR A 240 2.81 16.43 3.17
C THR A 240 1.39 16.37 3.69
N LYS A 241 1.22 16.60 5.00
CA LYS A 241 -0.11 16.64 5.60
C LYS A 241 -0.89 17.83 5.05
N LYS A 242 -2.19 17.65 4.90
CA LYS A 242 -3.13 18.72 4.56
C LYS A 242 -2.98 19.83 5.60
N ASP A 243 -2.81 21.06 5.11
CA ASP A 243 -2.64 22.28 5.90
C ASP A 243 -1.24 22.44 6.56
N GLU A 244 -0.25 21.61 6.19
CA GLU A 244 1.16 21.82 6.56
C GLU A 244 2.01 22.16 5.35
N GLU A 245 2.92 23.13 5.51
CA GLU A 245 3.87 23.52 4.45
C GLU A 245 5.11 22.62 4.42
N ARG A 246 5.46 22.01 5.56
CA ARG A 246 6.67 21.19 5.67
C ARG A 246 6.35 19.73 5.39
N ALA A 247 6.98 19.19 4.36
CA ALA A 247 6.90 17.78 4.04
C ALA A 247 7.80 16.94 4.95
N ASN A 248 7.32 15.78 5.38
CA ASN A 248 8.20 14.74 5.90
C ASN A 248 8.83 14.00 4.72
N THR A 249 10.15 14.07 4.62
CA THR A 249 10.91 13.42 3.55
C THR A 249 11.80 12.32 4.13
N SER A 250 11.65 11.13 3.56
CA SER A 250 12.44 9.95 3.87
C SER A 250 13.24 9.58 2.63
N THR A 251 14.54 9.40 2.76
CA THR A 251 15.37 8.91 1.65
C THR A 251 16.21 7.73 2.10
N ALA A 252 16.51 6.84 1.17
CA ALA A 252 17.27 5.63 1.43
C ALA A 252 18.10 5.25 0.21
N LYS A 253 19.32 4.78 0.46
CA LYS A 253 20.19 4.21 -0.58
C LYS A 253 20.78 2.90 -0.15
N GLY A 254 21.06 1.98 -1.07
CA GLY A 254 21.75 0.74 -0.71
C GLY A 254 21.50 -0.40 -1.66
N GLU A 255 21.43 -1.60 -1.10
CA GLU A 255 21.31 -2.85 -1.83
C GLU A 255 20.28 -3.73 -1.13
N LEU A 256 19.47 -4.43 -1.94
CA LEU A 256 18.42 -5.32 -1.48
C LEU A 256 18.47 -6.60 -2.31
N ASN A 257 18.21 -7.73 -1.67
CA ASN A 257 17.85 -8.97 -2.33
C ASN A 257 16.35 -9.14 -2.22
N ILE A 258 15.67 -9.33 -3.34
CA ILE A 258 14.22 -9.53 -3.39
C ILE A 258 13.91 -10.95 -3.82
N THR A 259 13.07 -11.62 -3.03
CA THR A 259 12.43 -12.87 -3.43
C THR A 259 10.95 -12.59 -3.70
N LEU A 260 10.51 -12.87 -4.93
CA LEU A 260 9.13 -12.76 -5.37
C LEU A 260 8.44 -14.11 -5.25
N ASP A 261 7.80 -14.31 -4.10
CA ASP A 261 6.97 -15.48 -3.83
C ASP A 261 5.51 -15.06 -3.70
N PRO A 262 4.54 -15.84 -4.25
CA PRO A 262 3.13 -15.51 -4.15
C PRO A 262 2.69 -15.22 -2.72
N PHE A 263 2.22 -13.99 -2.48
CA PHE A 263 1.75 -13.53 -1.16
C PHE A 263 2.81 -13.66 -0.03
N CYS A 264 4.10 -13.74 -0.38
CA CYS A 264 5.24 -13.91 0.54
C CYS A 264 6.49 -13.20 -0.01
N SER A 265 6.32 -12.18 -0.85
CA SER A 265 7.47 -11.45 -1.36
C SER A 265 8.24 -10.77 -0.23
N THR A 266 9.56 -10.87 -0.26
CA THR A 266 10.45 -10.36 0.80
C THR A 266 11.57 -9.53 0.20
N ALA A 267 12.00 -8.53 0.97
CA ALA A 267 13.20 -7.73 0.69
C ALA A 267 14.16 -7.87 1.87
N GLU A 268 15.39 -8.27 1.59
CA GLU A 268 16.44 -8.47 2.59
C GLU A 268 17.66 -7.64 2.23
N GLY A 269 18.27 -6.99 3.21
CA GLY A 269 19.47 -6.20 2.96
C GLY A 269 19.57 -4.97 3.84
N LYS A 270 20.32 -3.98 3.36
CA LYS A 270 20.71 -2.82 4.14
C LYS A 270 20.50 -1.56 3.34
N LEU A 271 19.70 -0.65 3.91
CA LEU A 271 19.47 0.68 3.38
C LEU A 271 20.08 1.74 4.31
N VAL A 272 20.91 2.60 3.76
CA VAL A 272 21.43 3.80 4.40
C VAL A 272 20.39 4.91 4.28
N LEU A 273 19.88 5.35 5.41
CA LEU A 273 18.86 6.39 5.52
C LEU A 273 19.50 7.77 5.36
N GLY A 274 18.90 8.64 4.55
CA GLY A 274 19.38 10.00 4.38
C GLY A 274 19.12 10.89 5.61
N GLY A 275 19.87 11.99 5.70
CA GLY A 275 19.80 12.95 6.80
C GLY A 275 21.19 13.39 7.26
N SER A 276 21.25 14.30 8.23
CA SER A 276 22.52 14.84 8.77
C SER A 276 23.34 13.80 9.55
N LYS A 277 22.69 12.75 10.04
CA LYS A 277 23.32 11.60 10.71
C LYS A 277 22.70 10.32 10.13
N PRO A 278 23.21 9.84 8.99
CA PRO A 278 22.69 8.64 8.35
C PRO A 278 22.69 7.45 9.30
N LYS A 279 21.61 6.68 9.27
CA LYS A 279 21.44 5.43 10.02
C LYS A 279 21.21 4.30 9.04
N ASN A 280 21.38 3.07 9.49
CA ASN A 280 21.09 1.92 8.67
C ASN A 280 19.74 1.32 9.05
N MET A 281 18.93 1.05 8.05
CA MET A 281 17.79 0.16 8.14
C MET A 281 18.22 -1.22 7.64
N ILE A 282 18.04 -2.23 8.48
CA ILE A 282 18.28 -3.63 8.14
C ILE A 282 16.91 -4.28 7.91
N LEU A 283 16.75 -4.89 6.75
CA LEU A 283 15.56 -5.62 6.36
C LEU A 283 15.89 -7.10 6.35
N THR A 284 15.03 -7.88 7.00
CA THR A 284 15.09 -9.34 7.05
C THR A 284 13.73 -9.90 6.68
N LYS A 285 13.63 -11.22 6.51
CA LYS A 285 12.35 -11.89 6.22
C LYS A 285 11.26 -11.61 7.26
N THR A 286 11.65 -11.42 8.53
CA THR A 286 10.71 -11.35 9.66
C THR A 286 10.60 -9.96 10.29
N GLU A 287 11.62 -9.11 10.12
CA GLU A 287 11.68 -7.81 10.76
C GLU A 287 12.44 -6.75 9.96
N ILE A 288 12.09 -5.50 10.24
CA ILE A 288 12.78 -4.29 9.80
C ILE A 288 13.23 -3.55 11.05
N VAL A 289 14.52 -3.25 11.14
CA VAL A 289 15.13 -2.55 12.28
C VAL A 289 15.97 -1.38 11.82
N VAL A 290 15.99 -0.29 12.59
CA VAL A 290 16.90 0.84 12.34
C VAL A 290 17.97 0.87 13.43
N GLU A 291 19.23 0.67 13.03
CA GLU A 291 20.38 0.61 13.93
C GLU A 291 20.48 1.86 14.81
N GLY A 292 20.75 1.64 16.10
CA GLY A 292 20.87 2.73 17.09
C GLY A 292 19.54 3.42 17.41
N THR A 293 18.39 2.79 17.12
CA THR A 293 17.06 3.31 17.47
C THR A 293 16.17 2.24 18.10
N LYS A 294 15.00 2.69 18.59
CA LYS A 294 13.93 1.79 19.06
C LYS A 294 12.99 1.36 17.93
N PHE A 295 13.19 1.83 16.71
CA PHE A 295 12.31 1.48 15.60
C PHE A 295 12.49 0.01 15.23
N LYS A 296 11.39 -0.74 15.33
CA LYS A 296 11.27 -2.13 14.90
C LYS A 296 9.89 -2.33 14.30
N ALA A 297 9.82 -2.99 13.16
CA ALA A 297 8.59 -3.39 12.52
C ALA A 297 8.67 -4.87 12.15
N ALA A 298 7.67 -5.66 12.51
CA ALA A 298 7.54 -7.02 12.00
C ALA A 298 7.09 -6.98 10.52
N THR A 299 7.41 -8.03 9.77
CA THR A 299 6.83 -8.27 8.45
C THR A 299 5.54 -9.08 8.57
N ALA A 300 4.70 -9.01 7.53
CA ALA A 300 3.50 -9.82 7.46
C ALA A 300 3.83 -11.32 7.38
N THR A 301 2.94 -12.14 7.91
CA THR A 301 3.05 -13.60 7.80
C THR A 301 2.98 -14.01 6.33
N CYS A 302 3.92 -14.85 5.91
CA CYS A 302 4.00 -15.36 4.54
C CYS A 302 2.78 -16.17 4.14
N GLY A 303 2.38 -16.03 2.87
CA GLY A 303 1.23 -16.71 2.26
C GLY A 303 -0.02 -15.82 2.20
N GLU A 304 -0.02 -14.71 2.93
CA GLU A 304 -1.15 -13.78 3.00
C GLU A 304 -0.71 -12.31 2.86
N SER A 305 0.54 -12.00 2.51
CA SER A 305 0.99 -10.61 2.48
C SER A 305 0.51 -9.86 1.23
N PRO A 306 0.05 -8.58 1.35
CA PRO A 306 -0.07 -7.69 0.21
C PRO A 306 1.30 -7.46 -0.46
N THR A 307 1.31 -7.12 -1.77
CA THR A 307 2.58 -6.80 -2.48
C THR A 307 3.21 -5.54 -1.93
N VAL A 308 2.38 -4.57 -1.49
CA VAL A 308 2.81 -3.39 -0.74
C VAL A 308 2.07 -3.35 0.59
N ASP A 309 2.79 -3.46 1.70
CA ASP A 309 2.23 -3.37 3.03
C ASP A 309 2.22 -1.92 3.54
N PHE A 310 1.13 -1.21 3.25
CA PHE A 310 0.94 0.14 3.76
C PHE A 310 0.62 0.21 5.27
N SER A 311 0.39 -0.92 5.96
CA SER A 311 0.21 -0.90 7.42
C SER A 311 1.47 -0.42 8.15
N ARG A 312 2.64 -0.53 7.51
CA ARG A 312 3.91 0.01 8.01
C ARG A 312 3.86 1.51 8.30
N LEU A 313 2.99 2.25 7.61
CA LEU A 313 2.78 3.68 7.84
C LEU A 313 2.09 3.99 9.18
N PHE A 314 1.56 3.00 9.89
CA PHE A 314 1.03 3.16 11.25
C PHE A 314 2.11 3.19 12.34
N ILE A 315 3.34 2.81 12.02
CA ILE A 315 4.48 2.80 12.95
C ILE A 315 5.16 4.17 12.87
N TRP A 316 5.68 4.70 13.98
CA TRP A 316 6.41 5.97 14.03
C TRP A 316 7.75 5.86 14.75
#